data_AF-X1GZU6-F1
#
_entry.id   AF-X1GZU6-F1
#
_cell.length_a   1.000
_cell.length_b   1.000
_cell.length_c   1.000
_cell.angle_alpha   90.00
_cell.angle_beta   90.00
_cell.angle_gamma   90.00
#
_symmetry.space_group_name_H-M   'P 1'
#
loop_
_entity.id
_entity.type
_entity.pdbx_description
1 polymer ?
#
loop_
_entity_poly.entity_id
_entity_poly.type
_entity_poly.pdbx_seq_one_letter_code
_entity_poly.pdbx_strand_id
1 'polypeptide(L)'
;QLLGFDFSDSPDLTGVLDDAMQLRDRTWIYLAEYFKTTANNAPVIIFLDDIHWADDNSLDVITYLAQSLSDQPLLIICLGRSLLLERRPLWGEGHGYHTRINLEPLSTRDCRRLIEDILQKMGQVPLALRELVVSGAEGNPFYIEELIKMLIDSGVIDTRSEQWQVEPSSLAGLLADLNVPSTLTALLQARLDQLAPGEKNLLQQASVVGRVFLG
;
A
#
# COMPACT_ATOMS: atom_id res chain seq x y z
N GLN A 1 -31.93 4.84 -4.87
CA GLN A 1 -32.58 5.96 -4.16
C GLN A 1 -31.86 7.26 -4.51
N LEU A 2 -32.39 8.03 -5.44
CA LEU A 2 -32.04 9.43 -5.64
C LEU A 2 -33.30 10.22 -5.27
N LEU A 3 -33.21 11.07 -4.25
CA LEU A 3 -34.29 12.00 -3.84
C LEU A 3 -35.64 11.36 -3.45
N GLY A 4 -35.65 10.17 -2.83
CA GLY A 4 -36.86 9.66 -2.15
C GLY A 4 -38.06 9.31 -3.04
N PHE A 5 -37.89 9.27 -4.36
CA PHE A 5 -38.88 8.74 -5.30
C PHE A 5 -38.41 7.39 -5.88
N ASP A 6 -39.35 6.44 -5.98
CA ASP A 6 -39.13 5.15 -6.61
C ASP A 6 -39.43 5.28 -8.11
N PHE A 7 -38.39 5.11 -8.92
CA PHE A 7 -38.45 5.24 -10.39
C PHE A 7 -38.28 3.90 -11.10
N SER A 8 -38.36 2.79 -10.36
CA SER A 8 -38.15 1.45 -10.91
C SER A 8 -39.19 1.05 -11.99
N ASP A 9 -40.34 1.73 -12.04
CA ASP A 9 -41.46 1.43 -12.96
C ASP A 9 -41.63 2.43 -14.14
N SER A 10 -40.69 3.37 -14.36
CA SER A 10 -40.83 4.36 -15.45
C SER A 10 -40.33 3.80 -16.80
N PRO A 11 -41.19 3.69 -17.84
CA PRO A 11 -40.84 3.08 -19.13
C PRO A 11 -39.69 3.80 -19.86
N ASP A 12 -39.55 5.10 -19.65
CA ASP A 12 -38.53 5.94 -20.30
C ASP A 12 -37.14 5.76 -19.65
N LEU A 13 -37.09 5.33 -18.39
CA LEU A 13 -35.84 5.01 -17.69
C LEU A 13 -35.40 3.57 -17.94
N THR A 14 -36.34 2.64 -18.16
CA THR A 14 -36.05 1.23 -18.43
C THR A 14 -35.17 1.06 -19.68
N GLY A 15 -35.47 1.75 -20.78
CA GLY A 15 -34.67 1.65 -22.01
C GLY A 15 -33.23 2.16 -21.88
N VAL A 16 -33.03 3.28 -21.16
CA VAL A 16 -31.68 3.84 -20.92
C VAL A 16 -30.87 2.95 -19.98
N LEU A 17 -31.51 2.35 -18.98
CA LEU A 17 -30.87 1.39 -18.06
C LEU A 17 -30.51 0.09 -18.78
N ASP A 18 -31.38 -0.44 -19.62
CA ASP A 18 -31.13 -1.64 -20.43
C ASP A 18 -29.96 -1.43 -21.40
N ASP A 19 -29.89 -0.26 -22.06
CA ASP A 19 -28.77 0.08 -22.96
C ASP A 19 -27.44 0.18 -22.19
N ALA A 20 -27.44 0.79 -21.00
CA ALA A 20 -26.26 0.90 -20.16
C ALA A 20 -25.78 -0.47 -19.63
N MET A 21 -26.71 -1.34 -19.23
CA MET A 21 -26.41 -2.71 -18.81
C MET A 21 -25.85 -3.53 -19.98
N GLN A 22 -26.45 -3.44 -21.16
CA GLN A 22 -25.94 -4.10 -22.36
C GLN A 22 -24.53 -3.62 -22.75
N LEU A 23 -24.27 -2.31 -22.66
CA LEU A 23 -22.94 -1.76 -22.94
C LEU A 23 -21.90 -2.26 -21.94
N ARG A 24 -22.25 -2.33 -20.65
CA ARG A 24 -21.40 -2.89 -19.60
C ARG A 24 -21.09 -4.37 -19.88
N ASP A 25 -22.10 -5.18 -20.12
CA ASP A 25 -21.94 -6.62 -20.33
C ASP A 25 -21.08 -6.91 -21.58
N ARG A 26 -21.26 -6.13 -22.65
CA ARG A 26 -20.38 -6.19 -23.83
C ARG A 26 -18.94 -5.81 -23.48
N THR A 27 -18.74 -4.77 -22.69
CA THR A 27 -17.40 -4.33 -22.27
C THR A 27 -16.67 -5.43 -21.51
N TRP A 28 -17.36 -6.14 -20.62
CA TRP A 28 -16.77 -7.26 -19.88
C TRP A 28 -16.36 -8.40 -20.79
N ILE A 29 -17.22 -8.76 -21.74
CA ILE A 29 -16.93 -9.81 -22.76
C ILE A 29 -15.70 -9.42 -23.57
N TYR A 30 -15.61 -8.17 -24.06
CA TYR A 30 -14.46 -7.71 -24.82
C TYR A 30 -13.17 -7.70 -24.00
N LEU A 31 -13.23 -7.33 -22.72
CA LEU A 31 -12.08 -7.41 -21.82
C LEU A 31 -11.61 -8.87 -21.63
N ALA A 32 -12.54 -9.80 -21.42
CA ALA A 32 -12.21 -11.21 -21.31
C ALA A 32 -11.61 -11.75 -22.62
N GLU A 33 -12.17 -11.42 -23.77
CA GLU A 33 -11.64 -11.83 -25.08
C GLU A 33 -10.25 -11.25 -25.36
N TYR A 34 -10.02 -9.98 -25.00
CA TYR A 34 -8.72 -9.34 -25.09
C TYR A 34 -7.66 -10.07 -24.25
N PHE A 35 -7.94 -10.31 -22.97
CA PHE A 35 -7.00 -11.00 -22.09
C PHE A 35 -6.81 -12.46 -22.47
N LYS A 36 -7.86 -13.15 -22.92
CA LYS A 36 -7.76 -14.51 -23.45
C LYS A 36 -6.84 -14.58 -24.67
N THR A 37 -7.03 -13.68 -25.63
CA THR A 37 -6.21 -13.63 -26.85
C THR A 37 -4.76 -13.32 -26.51
N THR A 38 -4.53 -12.44 -25.54
CA THR A 38 -3.19 -12.10 -25.05
C THR A 38 -2.54 -13.30 -24.35
N ALA A 39 -3.28 -13.97 -23.47
CA ALA A 39 -2.83 -15.14 -22.72
C ALA A 39 -2.48 -16.34 -23.62
N ASN A 40 -3.19 -16.50 -24.74
CA ASN A 40 -2.88 -17.52 -25.75
C ASN A 40 -1.50 -17.32 -26.43
N ASN A 41 -1.00 -16.08 -26.47
CA ASN A 41 0.30 -15.78 -27.08
C ASN A 41 1.43 -15.87 -26.06
N ALA A 42 1.21 -15.41 -24.83
CA ALA A 42 2.16 -15.48 -23.73
C ALA A 42 1.44 -15.37 -22.38
N PRO A 43 1.98 -15.95 -21.28
CA PRO A 43 1.40 -15.78 -19.95
C PRO A 43 1.22 -14.31 -19.56
N VAL A 44 0.07 -13.97 -18.98
CA VAL A 44 -0.28 -12.60 -18.60
C VAL A 44 -0.35 -12.47 -17.08
N ILE A 45 0.21 -11.38 -16.55
CA ILE A 45 0.04 -10.98 -15.14
C ILE A 45 -0.67 -9.63 -15.11
N ILE A 46 -1.83 -9.57 -14.45
CA ILE A 46 -2.52 -8.32 -14.13
C ILE A 46 -2.21 -8.00 -12.67
N PHE A 47 -1.59 -6.84 -12.43
CA PHE A 47 -1.29 -6.36 -11.09
C PHE A 47 -2.15 -5.14 -10.76
N LEU A 48 -2.99 -5.27 -9.75
CA LEU A 48 -3.93 -4.24 -9.31
C LEU A 48 -3.58 -3.85 -7.88
N ASP A 49 -3.17 -2.60 -7.71
CA ASP A 49 -2.88 -2.05 -6.38
C ASP A 49 -4.08 -1.29 -5.83
N ASP A 50 -4.13 -1.12 -4.51
CA ASP A 50 -5.10 -0.28 -3.84
C ASP A 50 -6.58 -0.60 -4.13
N ILE A 51 -6.91 -1.87 -4.41
CA ILE A 51 -8.25 -2.31 -4.87
C ILE A 51 -9.40 -1.99 -3.90
N HIS A 52 -9.09 -1.67 -2.64
CA HIS A 52 -10.07 -1.25 -1.64
C HIS A 52 -10.76 0.08 -2.00
N TRP A 53 -10.16 0.88 -2.90
CA TRP A 53 -10.77 2.08 -3.45
C TRP A 53 -11.62 1.84 -4.69
N ALA A 54 -11.52 0.65 -5.32
CA ALA A 54 -12.32 0.34 -6.49
C ALA A 54 -13.82 0.34 -6.14
N ASP A 55 -14.67 0.73 -7.09
CA ASP A 55 -16.12 0.56 -6.95
C ASP A 55 -16.52 -0.92 -7.14
N ASP A 56 -17.77 -1.24 -6.80
CA ASP A 56 -18.23 -2.63 -6.84
C ASP A 56 -18.28 -3.21 -8.26
N ASN A 57 -18.57 -2.38 -9.27
CA ASN A 57 -18.59 -2.80 -10.67
C ASN A 57 -17.18 -3.21 -11.15
N SER A 58 -16.16 -2.44 -10.78
CA SER A 58 -14.75 -2.74 -11.07
C SER A 58 -14.31 -4.04 -10.40
N LEU A 59 -14.75 -4.28 -9.16
CA LEU A 59 -14.48 -5.54 -8.47
C LEU A 59 -15.19 -6.73 -9.12
N ASP A 60 -16.41 -6.53 -9.62
CA ASP A 60 -17.15 -7.58 -10.32
C ASP A 60 -16.48 -7.93 -11.66
N VAL A 61 -15.91 -6.95 -12.38
CA VAL A 61 -15.09 -7.20 -13.58
C VAL A 61 -13.91 -8.11 -13.25
N ILE A 62 -13.20 -7.84 -12.14
CA ILE A 62 -12.05 -8.66 -11.73
C ILE A 62 -12.50 -10.09 -11.44
N THR A 63 -13.62 -10.26 -10.72
CA THR A 63 -14.20 -11.58 -10.44
C THR A 63 -14.60 -12.29 -11.73
N TYR A 64 -15.25 -11.58 -12.66
CA TYR A 64 -15.64 -12.11 -13.96
C TYR A 64 -14.44 -12.58 -14.79
N LEU A 65 -13.37 -11.78 -14.85
CA LEU A 65 -12.14 -12.17 -15.57
C LEU A 65 -11.48 -13.39 -14.94
N ALA A 66 -11.34 -13.42 -13.61
CA ALA A 66 -10.75 -14.56 -12.89
C ALA A 66 -11.55 -15.86 -13.12
N GLN A 67 -12.88 -15.77 -13.15
CA GLN A 67 -13.75 -16.91 -13.38
C GLN A 67 -13.72 -17.38 -14.85
N SER A 68 -13.93 -16.46 -15.78
CA SER A 68 -14.08 -16.75 -17.22
C SER A 68 -12.78 -17.20 -17.89
N LEU A 69 -11.63 -16.83 -17.31
CA LEU A 69 -10.30 -17.14 -17.84
C LEU A 69 -9.50 -18.09 -16.92
N SER A 70 -10.19 -18.84 -16.05
CA SER A 70 -9.56 -19.75 -15.09
C SER A 70 -8.76 -20.90 -15.72
N ASP A 71 -8.94 -21.17 -17.02
CA ASP A 71 -8.20 -22.15 -17.81
C ASP A 71 -7.08 -21.54 -18.66
N GLN A 72 -6.88 -20.23 -18.60
CA GLN A 72 -5.85 -19.51 -19.36
C GLN A 72 -4.59 -19.28 -18.51
N PRO A 73 -3.41 -19.07 -19.12
CA PRO A 73 -2.19 -18.70 -18.40
C PRO A 73 -2.24 -17.22 -17.96
N LEU A 74 -3.19 -16.89 -17.10
CA LEU A 74 -3.46 -15.56 -16.57
C LEU A 74 -3.37 -15.58 -15.03
N LEU A 75 -2.57 -14.68 -14.46
CA LEU A 75 -2.51 -14.45 -13.02
C LEU A 75 -2.98 -13.02 -12.71
N ILE A 76 -3.96 -12.90 -11.81
CA ILE A 76 -4.41 -11.60 -11.31
C ILE A 76 -3.94 -11.45 -9.86
N ILE A 77 -3.09 -10.45 -9.61
CA ILE A 77 -2.57 -10.10 -8.29
C ILE A 77 -3.27 -8.82 -7.85
N CYS A 78 -3.97 -8.91 -6.73
CA CYS A 78 -4.76 -7.82 -6.18
C CYS A 78 -4.23 -7.46 -4.79
N LEU A 79 -3.72 -6.23 -4.64
CA LEU A 79 -3.29 -5.69 -3.35
C LEU A 79 -4.39 -4.78 -2.79
N GLY A 80 -4.68 -4.94 -1.50
CA GLY A 80 -5.76 -4.21 -0.86
C GLY A 80 -5.68 -4.25 0.65
N ARG A 81 -6.48 -3.40 1.28
CA ARG A 81 -6.66 -3.36 2.73
C ARG A 81 -7.89 -4.15 3.14
N SER A 82 -7.93 -4.58 4.40
CA SER A 82 -9.04 -5.33 5.00
C SER A 82 -10.41 -4.64 4.85
N LEU A 83 -10.43 -3.30 4.73
CA LEU A 83 -11.64 -2.50 4.47
C LEU A 83 -12.45 -3.00 3.26
N LEU A 84 -11.76 -3.53 2.23
CA LEU A 84 -12.43 -4.16 1.10
C LEU A 84 -13.34 -5.31 1.55
N LEU A 85 -12.86 -6.15 2.46
CA LEU A 85 -13.56 -7.33 2.95
C LEU A 85 -14.63 -6.96 3.98
N GLU A 86 -14.54 -5.80 4.64
CA GLU A 86 -15.66 -5.26 5.41
C GLU A 86 -16.83 -4.88 4.49
N ARG A 87 -16.53 -4.32 3.30
CA ARG A 87 -17.53 -3.99 2.28
C ARG A 87 -18.04 -5.22 1.52
N ARG A 88 -17.14 -6.14 1.17
CA ARG A 88 -17.44 -7.37 0.40
C ARG A 88 -16.77 -8.60 1.05
N PRO A 89 -17.38 -9.18 2.10
CA PRO A 89 -16.76 -10.27 2.88
C PRO A 89 -16.37 -11.50 2.07
N LEU A 90 -17.17 -11.83 1.05
CA LEU A 90 -17.02 -13.03 0.22
C LEU A 90 -16.24 -12.77 -1.08
N TRP A 91 -15.62 -11.59 -1.26
CA TRP A 91 -14.94 -11.28 -2.52
C TRP A 91 -13.78 -12.24 -2.77
N GLY A 92 -13.88 -13.02 -3.86
CA GLY A 92 -12.94 -14.09 -4.21
C GLY A 92 -13.10 -15.38 -3.41
N GLU A 93 -13.88 -15.41 -2.33
CA GLU A 93 -13.99 -16.58 -1.46
C GLU A 93 -14.72 -17.76 -2.12
N GLY A 94 -14.32 -19.00 -1.78
CA GLY A 94 -15.00 -20.21 -2.24
C GLY A 94 -14.67 -20.65 -3.67
N HIS A 95 -13.82 -19.89 -4.38
CA HIS A 95 -13.41 -20.20 -5.74
C HIS A 95 -12.04 -20.89 -5.81
N GLY A 96 -11.93 -22.00 -6.54
CA GLY A 96 -10.67 -22.75 -6.68
C GLY A 96 -9.54 -21.98 -7.40
N TYR A 97 -9.86 -20.88 -8.08
CA TYR A 97 -8.91 -19.99 -8.74
C TYR A 97 -8.43 -18.84 -7.85
N HIS A 98 -8.86 -18.76 -6.59
CA HIS A 98 -8.53 -17.68 -5.68
C HIS A 98 -7.69 -18.16 -4.50
N THR A 99 -6.64 -17.40 -4.18
CA THR A 99 -5.85 -17.57 -2.96
C THR A 99 -5.70 -16.21 -2.29
N ARG A 100 -6.05 -16.14 -1.01
CA ARG A 100 -5.86 -14.94 -0.18
C ARG A 100 -4.60 -15.10 0.66
N ILE A 101 -3.71 -14.11 0.58
CA ILE A 101 -2.53 -14.01 1.43
C ILE A 101 -2.75 -12.82 2.38
N ASN A 102 -2.91 -13.11 3.67
CA ASN A 102 -2.95 -12.08 4.70
C ASN A 102 -1.51 -11.79 5.15
N LEU A 103 -1.06 -10.55 4.96
CA LEU A 103 0.24 -10.11 5.44
C LEU A 103 0.11 -9.64 6.89
N GLU A 104 0.71 -10.40 7.80
CA GLU A 104 0.79 -10.04 9.22
C GLU A 104 1.95 -9.06 9.45
N PRO A 105 1.90 -8.26 10.54
CA PRO A 105 3.05 -7.49 10.99
C PRO A 105 4.29 -8.36 11.16
N LEU A 106 5.47 -7.80 10.91
CA LEU A 106 6.73 -8.50 11.08
C LEU A 106 6.89 -8.99 12.52
N SER A 107 7.38 -10.22 12.67
CA SER A 107 7.81 -10.71 13.97
C SER A 107 8.99 -9.89 14.49
N THR A 108 9.21 -9.86 15.81
CA THR A 108 10.41 -9.23 16.41
C THR A 108 11.70 -9.74 15.77
N ARG A 109 11.76 -11.02 15.39
CA ARG A 109 12.92 -11.60 14.70
C ARG A 109 13.09 -11.02 13.29
N ASP A 110 12.01 -10.90 12.53
CA ASP A 110 12.05 -10.36 11.17
C ASP A 110 12.32 -8.84 11.18
N CYS A 111 11.83 -8.10 12.19
CA CYS A 111 12.22 -6.71 12.41
C CYS A 111 13.73 -6.57 12.63
N ARG A 112 14.33 -7.42 13.47
CA ARG A 112 15.78 -7.41 13.72
C ARG A 112 16.57 -7.71 12.46
N ARG A 113 16.13 -8.69 11.66
CA ARG A 113 16.74 -9.00 10.37
C ARG A 113 16.64 -7.80 9.41
N LEU A 114 15.47 -7.17 9.31
CA LEU A 114 15.28 -5.98 8.48
C LEU A 114 16.22 -4.83 8.90
N ILE A 115 16.39 -4.61 10.21
CA ILE A 115 17.34 -3.60 10.72
C ILE A 115 18.78 -3.94 10.31
N GLU A 116 19.18 -5.21 10.42
CA GLU A 116 20.51 -5.68 10.02
C GLU A 116 20.73 -5.52 8.51
N ASP A 117 19.71 -5.80 7.70
CA ASP A 117 19.77 -5.64 6.24
C ASP A 117 19.88 -4.16 5.83
N ILE A 118 19.10 -3.27 6.47
CA ILE A 118 19.16 -1.81 6.23
C ILE A 118 20.54 -1.26 6.65
N LEU A 119 21.05 -1.71 7.79
CA LEU A 119 22.31 -1.24 8.38
C LEU A 119 23.50 -2.15 8.05
N GLN A 120 23.47 -2.89 6.93
CA GLN A 120 24.53 -3.84 6.56
C GLN A 120 25.95 -3.22 6.46
N LYS A 121 26.03 -1.89 6.24
CA LYS A 121 27.30 -1.12 6.23
C LYS A 121 27.82 -0.77 7.63
N MET A 122 27.00 -0.97 8.66
CA MET A 122 27.33 -0.79 10.07
C MET A 122 27.69 -2.16 10.63
N GLY A 123 28.96 -2.55 10.52
CA GLY A 123 29.41 -3.93 10.76
C GLY A 123 28.83 -4.62 12.00
N GLN A 124 28.63 -3.89 13.10
CA GLN A 124 27.77 -4.35 14.20
C GLN A 124 26.78 -3.25 14.60
N VAL A 125 25.49 -3.55 14.49
CA VAL A 125 24.41 -2.68 14.96
C VAL A 125 24.36 -2.69 16.50
N PRO A 126 24.50 -1.53 17.19
CA PRO A 126 24.40 -1.48 18.64
C PRO A 126 23.06 -2.00 19.18
N LEU A 127 23.11 -2.75 20.29
CA LEU A 127 21.91 -3.34 20.90
C LEU A 127 20.84 -2.29 21.21
N ALA A 128 21.26 -1.17 21.80
CA ALA A 128 20.36 -0.07 22.17
C ALA A 128 19.63 0.52 20.95
N LEU A 129 20.32 0.68 19.82
CA LEU A 129 19.72 1.15 18.58
C LEU A 129 18.69 0.13 18.06
N ARG A 130 19.05 -1.15 18.05
CA ARG A 130 18.15 -2.22 17.60
C ARG A 130 16.89 -2.31 18.46
N GLU A 131 17.04 -2.25 19.78
CA GLU A 131 15.91 -2.28 20.71
C GLU A 131 15.02 -1.05 20.59
N LEU A 132 15.63 0.13 20.39
CA LEU A 132 14.89 1.35 20.12
C LEU A 132 14.00 1.19 18.89
N VAL A 133 14.58 0.75 17.77
CA VAL A 133 13.84 0.62 16.50
C VAL A 133 12.77 -0.47 16.58
N VAL A 134 13.07 -1.62 17.20
CA VAL A 134 12.10 -2.73 17.33
C VAL A 134 10.93 -2.36 18.25
N SER A 135 11.18 -1.64 19.35
CA SER A 135 10.14 -1.32 20.34
C SER A 135 9.08 -0.37 19.81
N GLY A 136 9.44 0.60 18.96
CA GLY A 136 8.49 1.51 18.32
C GLY A 136 7.84 0.96 17.04
N ALA A 137 8.40 -0.10 16.45
CA ALA A 137 7.96 -0.57 15.14
C ALA A 137 6.60 -1.28 15.13
N GLU A 138 6.22 -1.96 16.21
CA GLU A 138 5.01 -2.81 16.24
C GLU A 138 4.89 -3.75 15.02
N GLY A 139 6.03 -4.22 14.48
CA GLY A 139 6.08 -5.07 13.29
C GLY A 139 5.91 -4.33 11.96
N ASN A 140 5.87 -3.01 11.95
CA ASN A 140 5.72 -2.19 10.74
C ASN A 140 7.09 -1.95 10.05
N PRO A 141 7.33 -2.53 8.85
CA PRO A 141 8.59 -2.34 8.12
C PRO A 141 8.85 -0.87 7.76
N PHE A 142 7.79 -0.13 7.41
CA PHE A 142 7.92 1.26 6.99
C PHE A 142 8.33 2.17 8.16
N TYR A 143 7.83 1.89 9.37
CA TYR A 143 8.30 2.60 10.56
C TYR A 143 9.80 2.37 10.81
N ILE A 144 10.26 1.12 10.67
CA ILE A 144 11.69 0.76 10.84
C ILE A 144 12.56 1.57 9.89
N GLU A 145 12.20 1.61 8.61
CA GLU A 145 12.92 2.38 7.60
C GLU A 145 12.93 3.87 7.90
N GLU A 146 11.77 4.45 8.21
CA GLU A 146 11.66 5.89 8.45
C GLU A 146 12.39 6.31 9.74
N LEU A 147 12.40 5.46 10.77
CA LEU A 147 13.15 5.75 11.99
C LEU A 147 14.65 5.72 11.73
N ILE A 148 15.14 4.72 10.99
CA ILE A 148 16.55 4.68 10.60
C ILE A 148 16.93 5.88 9.74
N LYS A 149 16.09 6.26 8.76
CA LYS A 149 16.29 7.47 7.94
C LYS A 149 16.37 8.72 8.80
N MET A 150 15.46 8.88 9.77
CA MET A 150 15.49 10.02 10.69
C MET A 150 16.78 10.07 11.53
N LEU A 151 17.28 8.92 12.00
CA LEU A 151 18.54 8.85 12.74
C LEU A 151 19.77 9.18 11.88
N ILE A 152 19.72 8.88 10.58
CA ILE A 152 20.74 9.31 9.61
C ILE A 152 20.65 10.81 9.39
N ASP A 153 19.45 11.34 9.11
CA ASP A 153 19.20 12.76 8.86
C ASP A 153 19.61 13.62 10.07
N SER A 154 19.42 13.13 11.30
CA SER A 154 19.81 13.81 12.54
C SER A 154 21.28 13.62 12.93
N GLY A 155 22.06 12.87 12.14
CA GLY A 155 23.49 12.60 12.40
C GLY A 155 23.77 11.66 13.58
N VAL A 156 22.76 10.93 14.09
CA VAL A 156 22.98 9.86 15.08
C VAL A 156 23.68 8.67 14.43
N ILE A 157 23.29 8.36 13.19
CA ILE A 157 23.98 7.39 12.32
C ILE A 157 24.80 8.18 11.31
N ASP A 158 26.13 8.10 11.40
CA ASP A 158 27.04 8.68 10.43
C ASP A 158 27.22 7.73 9.24
N THR A 159 26.79 8.20 8.07
CA THR A 159 26.85 7.47 6.80
C THR A 159 27.92 8.01 5.84
N ARG A 160 28.76 8.96 6.28
CA ARG A 160 29.77 9.64 5.43
C ARG A 160 30.97 8.76 5.12
N SER A 161 31.30 7.81 5.99
CA SER A 161 32.34 6.80 5.77
C SER A 161 31.79 5.54 5.08
N GLU A 162 32.67 4.75 4.47
CA GLU A 162 32.29 3.45 3.89
C GLU A 162 31.64 2.51 4.92
N GLN A 163 32.14 2.56 6.16
CA GLN A 163 31.57 1.88 7.30
C GLN A 163 30.68 2.86 8.09
N TRP A 164 29.40 2.55 8.21
CA TRP A 164 28.48 3.38 8.99
C TRP A 164 28.74 3.22 10.48
N GLN A 165 28.62 4.32 11.23
CA GLN A 165 28.86 4.33 12.67
C GLN A 165 27.72 5.04 13.40
N VAL A 166 27.53 4.69 14.66
CA VAL A 166 26.59 5.38 15.56
C VAL A 166 27.39 6.27 16.49
N GLU A 167 27.03 7.55 16.57
CA GLU A 167 27.58 8.47 17.56
C GLU A 167 26.97 8.15 18.95
N PRO A 168 27.75 7.58 19.90
CA PRO A 168 27.18 7.03 21.14
C PRO A 168 26.54 8.10 22.03
N SER A 169 27.10 9.31 22.04
CA SER A 169 26.57 10.46 22.79
C SER A 169 25.22 10.93 22.20
N SER A 170 25.11 10.99 20.88
CA SER A 170 23.88 11.37 20.19
C SER A 170 22.75 10.35 20.43
N LEU A 171 23.06 9.05 20.37
CA LEU A 171 22.10 7.99 20.70
C LEU A 171 21.67 8.05 22.18
N ALA A 172 22.61 8.26 23.10
CA ALA A 172 22.29 8.39 24.53
C ALA A 172 21.43 9.62 24.82
N GLY A 173 21.70 10.76 24.18
CA GLY A 173 20.88 11.97 24.29
C GLY A 173 19.45 11.74 23.80
N LEU A 174 19.29 11.10 22.64
CA LEU A 174 17.96 10.78 22.09
C LEU A 174 17.13 9.87 23.02
N LEU A 175 17.78 8.86 23.62
CA LEU A 175 17.14 7.96 24.58
C LEU A 175 16.78 8.67 25.90
N ALA A 176 17.60 9.62 26.34
CA ALA A 176 17.37 10.37 27.58
C ALA A 176 16.25 11.41 27.44
N ASP A 177 16.16 12.06 26.28
CA ASP A 177 15.17 13.11 26.01
C ASP A 177 13.78 12.55 25.65
N LEU A 178 13.62 11.22 25.57
CA LEU A 178 12.40 10.52 25.12
C LEU A 178 11.88 11.02 23.76
N ASN A 179 12.75 11.63 22.96
CA ASN A 179 12.37 12.32 21.72
C ASN A 179 12.21 11.36 20.53
N VAL A 180 11.92 10.08 20.82
CA VAL A 180 11.73 9.05 19.80
C VAL A 180 10.24 8.94 19.51
N PRO A 181 9.82 9.28 18.29
CA PRO A 181 8.40 9.22 17.94
C PRO A 181 7.89 7.79 18.06
N SER A 182 6.89 7.56 18.91
CA SER A 182 6.32 6.22 19.16
C SER A 182 5.37 5.75 18.06
N THR A 183 5.06 6.60 17.08
CA THR A 183 4.19 6.26 15.95
C THR A 183 4.77 6.79 14.65
N LEU A 184 4.39 6.15 13.54
CA LEU A 184 4.77 6.61 12.21
C LEU A 184 4.32 8.05 11.95
N THR A 185 3.11 8.43 12.39
CA THR A 185 2.61 9.79 12.23
C THR A 185 3.48 10.80 12.96
N ALA A 186 3.84 10.51 14.22
CA ALA A 186 4.73 11.38 14.99
C ALA A 186 6.13 11.45 14.36
N LEU A 187 6.60 10.36 13.74
CA LEU A 187 7.87 10.31 13.04
C LEU A 187 7.87 11.20 11.79
N LEU A 188 6.85 11.06 10.96
CA LEU A 188 6.68 11.91 9.78
C LEU A 188 6.51 13.38 10.17
N GLN A 189 5.78 13.68 11.25
CA GLN A 189 5.67 15.04 11.81
C GLN A 189 7.03 15.59 12.25
N ALA A 190 7.80 14.83 13.03
CA ALA A 190 9.13 15.25 13.49
C ALA A 190 10.06 15.56 12.31
N ARG A 191 9.99 14.78 11.23
CA ARG A 191 10.76 15.02 10.02
C ARG A 191 10.32 16.29 9.28
N LEU A 192 9.01 16.52 9.16
CA LEU A 192 8.47 17.75 8.57
C LEU A 192 8.83 19.01 9.38
N ASP A 193 8.98 18.89 10.70
CA ASP A 193 9.38 20.01 11.56
C ASP A 193 10.87 20.35 11.47
N GLN A 194 11.70 19.43 10.97
CA GLN A 194 13.12 19.67 10.71
C GLN A 194 13.39 20.35 9.36
N LEU A 195 12.39 20.44 8.48
CA LEU A 195 12.52 21.08 7.16
C LEU A 195 12.66 22.61 7.27
N ALA A 196 13.43 23.20 6.37
CA ALA A 196 13.52 24.66 6.28
C ALA A 196 12.15 25.26 5.92
N PRO A 197 11.85 26.51 6.32
CA PRO A 197 10.54 27.13 6.07
C PRO A 197 10.11 27.12 4.59
N GLY A 198 11.07 27.22 3.66
CA GLY A 198 10.82 27.15 2.22
C GLY A 198 10.37 25.77 1.74
N GLU A 199 10.97 24.71 2.27
CA GLU A 199 10.65 23.31 1.94
C GLU A 199 9.29 22.92 2.53
N LYS A 200 8.99 23.37 3.75
CA LYS A 200 7.69 23.16 4.41
C LYS A 200 6.55 23.83 3.63
N ASN A 201 6.76 25.04 3.13
CA ASN A 201 5.81 25.73 2.26
C ASN A 201 5.60 25.01 0.93
N LEU A 202 6.66 24.50 0.31
CA LEU A 202 6.57 23.73 -0.94
C LEU A 202 5.77 22.43 -0.74
N LEU A 203 6.01 21.70 0.36
CA LEU A 203 5.24 20.50 0.71
C LEU A 203 3.76 20.80 1.01
N GLN A 204 3.46 21.90 1.70
CA GLN A 204 2.08 22.34 1.93
C GLN A 204 1.36 22.70 0.64
N GLN A 205 2.06 23.30 -0.32
CA GLN A 205 1.49 23.60 -1.63
C GLN A 205 1.29 22.32 -2.46
N ALA A 206 2.24 21.38 -2.41
CA ALA A 206 2.14 20.11 -3.12
C ALA A 206 1.07 19.17 -2.55
N SER A 207 0.80 19.20 -1.23
CA SER A 207 -0.21 18.34 -0.60
C SER A 207 -1.65 18.66 -1.03
N VAL A 208 -1.89 19.91 -1.47
CA VAL A 208 -3.19 20.37 -2.02
C VAL A 208 -3.45 19.77 -3.41
N VAL A 209 -2.40 19.40 -4.15
CA VAL A 209 -2.52 18.88 -5.53
C VAL A 209 -2.99 17.41 -5.56
N GLY A 210 -2.86 16.66 -4.46
CA GLY A 210 -3.40 15.30 -4.35
C GLY A 210 -2.68 14.23 -5.19
N ARG A 211 -3.22 13.00 -5.18
CA ARG A 211 -2.57 11.75 -5.67
C ARG A 211 -2.55 11.55 -7.20
N VAL A 212 -3.13 12.42 -8.02
CA VAL A 212 -3.24 12.19 -9.47
C VAL A 212 -2.34 13.17 -10.23
N PHE A 213 -1.19 12.68 -10.68
CA PHE A 213 -0.44 13.28 -11.78
C PHE A 213 -0.97 12.66 -13.09
N LEU A 214 -1.77 13.42 -13.84
CA LEU A 214 -1.95 13.17 -15.27
C LEU A 214 -0.85 13.95 -16.00
N GLY A 215 0.25 13.26 -16.31
CA GLY A 215 1.21 13.67 -17.32
C GLY A 215 0.87 13.02 -18.65
#